data_AF-A0A1F2RCY5-F1
#
_entry.id   AF-A0A1F2RCY5-F1
#
_cell.length_a   1.000
_cell.length_b   1.000
_cell.length_c   1.000
_cell.angle_alpha   90.00
_cell.angle_beta   90.00
_cell.angle_gamma   90.00
#
_symmetry.space_group_name_H-M   'P 1'
#
loop_
_entity.id
_entity.type
_entity.pdbx_description
1 polymer ?
#
loop_
_entity_poly.entity_id
_entity_poly.type
_entity_poly.pdbx_seq_one_letter_code
_entity_poly.pdbx_strand_id
1 'polypeptide(L)'
;MGKLAKARDLSRGEWLLLLQSSVFLPAVRCGLKLLPFKTVMALFAGKQSLDALDGKRVRSDRIRPDRLAYLVEVASCHHFLKPTCLEKALLLIRILRQRGLEADLRIGTAKTDGRFEAHAWVEHRGQVLLGGPVERYSPLLPLEATRRQSQLA
;
A
#
# COMPACT_ATOMS: atom_id res chain seq x y z
N MET A 1 -3.46 0.55 -34.21
CA MET A 1 -2.19 -0.11 -33.79
C MET A 1 -1.22 0.96 -33.29
N GLY A 2 -1.11 1.17 -31.97
CA GLY A 2 -0.22 2.23 -31.44
C GLY A 2 -0.34 2.52 -29.94
N LYS A 3 -0.46 1.50 -29.08
CA LYS A 3 -0.43 1.68 -27.61
C LYS A 3 0.65 0.83 -26.91
N LEU A 4 1.59 0.29 -27.67
CA LEU A 4 2.76 -0.46 -27.14
C LEU A 4 4.04 0.39 -27.07
N ALA A 5 4.05 1.58 -27.69
CA ALA A 5 5.21 2.47 -27.69
C ALA A 5 5.45 3.15 -26.32
N LYS A 6 4.45 3.20 -25.44
CA LYS A 6 4.58 3.77 -24.09
C LYS A 6 5.02 2.77 -23.02
N ALA A 7 5.15 1.49 -23.38
CA ALA A 7 5.65 0.43 -22.50
C ALA A 7 7.20 0.40 -22.41
N ARG A 8 7.89 1.06 -23.34
CA ARG A 8 9.37 1.05 -23.44
C ARG A 8 10.07 2.20 -22.73
N ASP A 9 9.33 3.20 -22.28
CA ASP A 9 9.87 4.31 -21.49
C ASP A 9 9.63 4.13 -19.98
N LEU A 10 9.13 2.94 -19.58
CA LEU A 10 9.02 2.60 -18.18
C LEU A 10 10.39 2.19 -17.64
N SER A 11 10.87 2.95 -16.65
CA SER A 11 12.13 2.72 -15.95
C SER A 11 12.18 1.28 -15.41
N ARG A 12 13.38 0.70 -15.23
CA ARG A 12 13.55 -0.66 -14.66
C ARG A 12 12.78 -0.83 -13.34
N GLY A 13 12.62 0.24 -12.57
CA GLY A 13 11.80 0.26 -11.35
C GLY A 13 10.30 0.08 -11.59
N GLU A 14 9.75 0.59 -12.69
CA GLU A 14 8.35 0.45 -13.06
C GLU A 14 8.04 -0.97 -13.57
N TRP A 15 8.97 -1.60 -14.31
CA TRP A 15 8.86 -3.01 -14.67
C TRP A 15 8.97 -3.94 -13.45
N LEU A 16 9.88 -3.64 -12.52
CA LEU A 16 9.98 -4.39 -11.27
C LEU A 16 8.69 -4.25 -10.45
N LEU A 17 8.09 -3.06 -10.40
CA LEU A 17 6.79 -2.80 -9.79
C LEU A 17 5.67 -3.63 -10.41
N LEU A 18 5.61 -3.73 -11.74
CA LEU A 18 4.62 -4.55 -12.44
C LEU A 18 4.79 -6.03 -12.12
N LEU A 19 6.02 -6.55 -12.16
CA LEU A 19 6.32 -7.94 -11.83
C LEU A 19 5.97 -8.24 -10.36
N GLN A 20 6.38 -7.35 -9.46
CA GLN A 20 6.11 -7.47 -8.04
C GLN A 20 4.62 -7.43 -7.75
N SER A 21 3.86 -6.55 -8.41
CA SER A 21 2.40 -6.49 -8.30
C SER A 21 1.75 -7.78 -8.80
N SER A 22 2.25 -8.32 -9.92
CA SER A 22 1.72 -9.55 -10.55
C SER A 22 1.89 -10.79 -9.67
N VAL A 23 2.94 -10.84 -8.85
CA VAL A 23 3.17 -11.95 -7.89
C VAL A 23 2.50 -11.68 -6.54
N PHE A 24 2.56 -10.44 -6.05
CA PHE A 24 2.12 -10.11 -4.70
C PHE A 24 0.60 -10.07 -4.57
N LEU A 25 -0.13 -9.56 -5.56
CA LEU A 25 -1.59 -9.53 -5.54
C LEU A 25 -2.22 -10.91 -5.40
N PRO A 26 -1.86 -11.94 -6.19
CA PRO A 26 -2.37 -13.29 -5.97
C PRO A 26 -1.91 -13.88 -4.63
N ALA A 27 -0.70 -13.58 -4.16
CA ALA A 27 -0.25 -14.03 -2.85
C ALA A 27 -1.09 -13.44 -1.70
N VAL A 28 -1.39 -12.14 -1.73
CA VAL A 28 -2.28 -11.49 -0.75
C VAL A 28 -3.69 -12.07 -0.85
N ARG A 29 -4.21 -12.28 -2.06
CA ARG A 29 -5.54 -12.86 -2.26
C ARG A 29 -5.63 -14.28 -1.71
N CYS A 30 -4.63 -15.10 -1.96
CA CYS A 30 -4.52 -16.45 -1.40
C CYS A 30 -4.38 -16.38 0.13
N GLY A 31 -3.53 -15.49 0.66
CA GLY A 31 -3.38 -15.28 2.09
C GLY A 31 -4.68 -14.88 2.77
N LEU A 32 -5.43 -13.93 2.20
CA LEU A 32 -6.73 -13.50 2.73
C LEU A 32 -7.82 -14.59 2.63
N LYS A 33 -7.68 -15.56 1.72
CA LYS A 33 -8.60 -16.71 1.61
C LYS A 33 -8.23 -17.90 2.49
N LEU A 34 -6.93 -18.12 2.71
CA LEU A 34 -6.41 -19.30 3.40
C LEU A 34 -6.08 -19.05 4.88
N LEU A 35 -5.84 -17.79 5.26
CA LEU A 35 -5.44 -17.41 6.61
C LEU A 35 -6.48 -16.47 7.25
N PRO A 36 -6.59 -16.49 8.59
CA PRO A 36 -7.37 -15.50 9.31
C PRO A 36 -6.88 -14.08 8.99
N PHE A 37 -7.81 -13.14 8.85
CA PHE A 37 -7.52 -11.73 8.59
C PHE A 37 -6.45 -11.16 9.55
N LYS A 38 -6.52 -11.54 10.83
CA LYS A 38 -5.56 -11.13 11.86
C LYS A 38 -4.13 -11.58 11.57
N THR A 39 -3.94 -12.76 11.00
CA THR A 39 -2.62 -13.30 10.65
C THR A 39 -2.00 -12.53 9.51
N VAL A 40 -2.79 -12.28 8.45
CA VAL A 40 -2.35 -11.44 7.34
C VAL A 40 -1.98 -10.06 7.87
N MET A 41 -2.85 -9.44 8.68
CA MET A 41 -2.57 -8.13 9.28
C MET A 41 -1.36 -8.12 10.20
N ALA A 42 -1.10 -9.18 10.98
CA ALA A 42 0.08 -9.28 11.83
C ALA A 42 1.39 -9.26 11.00
N LEU A 43 1.40 -9.90 9.82
CA LEU A 43 2.55 -9.83 8.90
C LEU A 43 2.82 -8.41 8.40
N PHE A 44 1.79 -7.57 8.32
CA PHE A 44 1.89 -6.16 7.94
C PHE A 44 1.90 -5.19 9.14
N ALA A 45 1.68 -5.67 10.36
CA ALA A 45 1.84 -4.89 11.59
C ALA A 45 3.31 -4.83 12.05
N GLY A 46 4.15 -5.73 11.53
CA GLY A 46 5.56 -5.85 11.90
C GLY A 46 6.42 -4.62 11.59
N LYS A 47 7.05 -4.11 12.65
CA LYS A 47 8.14 -3.11 12.80
C LYS A 47 8.56 -2.37 11.52
N GLN A 48 8.28 -1.06 11.49
CA GLN A 48 8.91 -0.08 10.57
C GLN A 48 10.39 0.20 10.92
N SER A 49 10.99 -0.55 11.86
CA SER A 49 12.21 -0.14 12.55
C SER A 49 13.22 -1.28 12.51
N LEU A 50 14.17 -1.19 11.58
CA LEU A 50 15.61 -1.51 11.74
C LEU A 50 16.37 -1.37 10.39
N ASP A 51 15.72 -1.57 9.24
CA ASP A 51 16.38 -1.49 7.93
C ASP A 51 16.59 -0.04 7.40
N ALA A 52 15.91 0.96 7.97
CA ALA A 52 16.13 2.36 7.62
C ALA A 52 17.52 2.89 8.07
N LEU A 53 18.23 2.14 8.93
CA LEU A 53 19.60 2.43 9.32
C LEU A 53 20.63 1.96 8.30
N ASP A 54 20.25 1.08 7.36
CA ASP A 54 21.15 0.60 6.31
C ASP A 54 20.98 1.47 5.05
N GLY A 55 21.47 2.70 5.14
CA GLY A 55 21.33 3.79 4.16
C GLY A 55 21.83 3.50 2.73
N LYS A 56 22.24 2.27 2.43
CA LYS A 56 22.62 1.77 1.10
C LYS A 56 21.43 1.55 0.16
N ARG A 57 20.24 1.14 0.65
CA ARG A 57 19.05 0.93 -0.22
C ARG A 57 18.29 2.22 -0.51
N VAL A 58 18.28 3.17 0.43
CA VAL A 58 17.57 4.46 0.34
C VAL A 58 18.10 5.33 -0.82
N ARG A 59 19.37 5.16 -1.22
CA ARG A 59 19.99 5.99 -2.26
C ARG A 59 19.61 5.63 -3.70
N SER A 60 19.10 4.42 -3.98
CA SER A 60 18.99 3.94 -5.36
C SER A 60 17.60 4.11 -6.01
N ASP A 61 16.55 4.46 -5.26
CA ASP A 61 15.21 4.63 -5.83
C ASP A 61 14.56 5.94 -5.35
N ARG A 62 14.87 7.05 -6.04
CA ARG A 62 14.32 8.40 -5.79
C ARG A 62 12.83 8.54 -6.19
N ILE A 63 12.10 7.45 -6.37
CA ILE A 63 10.69 7.54 -6.75
C ILE A 63 9.90 8.06 -5.54
N ARG A 64 9.22 9.18 -5.75
CA ARG A 64 8.38 9.81 -4.74
C ARG A 64 7.24 8.86 -4.30
N PRO A 65 6.82 8.90 -3.02
CA PRO A 65 5.75 8.04 -2.51
C PRO A 65 4.42 8.24 -3.26
N ASP A 66 4.11 9.48 -3.64
CA ASP A 66 2.97 9.84 -4.50
C ASP A 66 3.02 9.13 -5.87
N ARG A 67 4.20 9.11 -6.51
CA ARG A 67 4.42 8.40 -7.77
C ARG A 67 4.27 6.89 -7.62
N LEU A 68 4.72 6.30 -6.51
CA LEU A 68 4.51 4.87 -6.23
C LEU A 68 3.02 4.53 -6.10
N ALA A 69 2.26 5.35 -5.38
CA ALA A 69 0.82 5.17 -5.25
C ALA A 69 0.11 5.27 -6.60
N TYR A 70 0.46 6.25 -7.43
CA TYR A 70 -0.05 6.38 -8.79
C TYR A 70 0.25 5.13 -9.64
N LEU A 71 1.48 4.62 -9.58
CA LEU A 71 1.88 3.42 -10.33
C LEU A 71 1.12 2.18 -9.87
N VAL A 72 0.91 2.01 -8.57
CA VAL A 72 0.08 0.93 -8.01
C VAL A 72 -1.35 1.04 -8.49
N GLU A 73 -1.93 2.24 -8.54
CA GLU A 73 -3.30 2.44 -9.03
C GLU A 73 -3.40 2.07 -10.52
N VAL A 74 -2.48 2.58 -11.36
CA VAL A 74 -2.44 2.26 -12.79
C VAL A 74 -2.24 0.77 -13.04
N ALA A 75 -1.31 0.13 -12.32
CA ALA A 75 -1.05 -1.29 -12.43
C ALA A 75 -2.30 -2.09 -12.04
N SER A 76 -2.99 -1.67 -10.99
CA SER A 76 -4.23 -2.30 -10.51
C SER A 76 -5.38 -2.20 -11.52
N CYS A 77 -5.52 -1.06 -12.21
CA CYS A 77 -6.51 -0.89 -13.27
C CYS A 77 -6.29 -1.82 -14.47
N HIS A 78 -5.03 -2.17 -14.75
CA HIS A 78 -4.67 -3.07 -15.86
C HIS A 78 -4.49 -4.52 -15.42
N HIS A 79 -4.68 -4.81 -14.13
CA HIS A 79 -4.50 -6.16 -13.60
C HIS A 79 -5.72 -7.03 -13.87
N PHE A 80 -5.50 -8.22 -14.43
CA PHE A 80 -6.56 -9.17 -14.79
C PHE A 80 -7.49 -9.52 -13.61
N LEU A 81 -6.92 -9.65 -12.41
CA LEU A 81 -7.64 -10.05 -11.20
C LEU A 81 -8.48 -8.96 -10.51
N LYS A 82 -8.48 -7.71 -11.01
CA LYS A 82 -9.19 -6.55 -10.43
C LYS A 82 -9.05 -6.45 -8.89
N PRO A 83 -7.87 -6.04 -8.38
CA PRO A 83 -7.61 -6.05 -6.95
C PRO A 83 -8.53 -5.09 -6.17
N THR A 84 -8.95 -5.54 -5.00
CA THR A 84 -9.74 -4.80 -4.00
C THR A 84 -8.93 -3.66 -3.37
N CYS A 85 -9.60 -2.70 -2.73
CA CYS A 85 -8.95 -1.59 -2.03
C CYS A 85 -7.91 -2.08 -1.00
N LEU A 86 -8.21 -3.15 -0.26
CA LEU A 86 -7.29 -3.76 0.70
C LEU A 86 -6.05 -4.36 0.02
N GLU A 87 -6.21 -5.11 -1.07
CA GLU A 87 -5.09 -5.70 -1.80
C GLU A 87 -4.16 -4.61 -2.37
N LYS A 88 -4.73 -3.53 -2.93
CA LYS A 88 -3.95 -2.38 -3.41
C LYS A 88 -3.20 -1.68 -2.26
N ALA A 89 -3.86 -1.48 -1.13
CA ALA A 89 -3.26 -0.82 0.03
C ALA A 89 -2.10 -1.65 0.62
N LEU A 90 -2.26 -2.97 0.71
CA LEU A 90 -1.19 -3.89 1.15
C LEU A 90 0.00 -3.90 0.19
N LEU A 91 -0.25 -3.88 -1.12
CA LEU A 91 0.79 -3.80 -2.13
C LEU A 91 1.60 -2.51 -1.97
N LEU A 92 0.93 -1.36 -1.85
CA LEU A 92 1.60 -0.08 -1.67
C LEU A 92 2.40 -0.03 -0.36
N ILE A 93 1.85 -0.50 0.76
CA ILE A 93 2.56 -0.58 2.04
C ILE A 93 3.83 -1.42 1.92
N ARG A 94 3.76 -2.58 1.25
CA ARG A 94 4.93 -3.43 1.02
C ARG A 94 6.00 -2.71 0.22
N ILE A 95 5.61 -2.04 -0.86
CA ILE A 95 6.46 -1.26 -1.77
C ILE A 95 7.15 -0.09 -1.06
N LEU A 96 6.41 0.64 -0.22
CA LEU A 96 6.94 1.76 0.56
C LEU A 96 7.92 1.28 1.64
N ARG A 97 7.57 0.22 2.37
CA ARG A 97 8.44 -0.35 3.41
C ARG A 97 9.73 -0.96 2.87
N GLN A 98 9.71 -1.59 1.69
CA GLN A 98 10.95 -2.06 1.03
C GLN A 98 11.94 -0.93 0.74
N ARG A 99 11.43 0.29 0.58
CA ARG A 99 12.22 1.49 0.30
C ARG A 99 12.54 2.29 1.57
N GLY A 100 12.19 1.78 2.75
CA GLY A 100 12.37 2.48 4.01
C GLY A 100 11.47 3.70 4.18
N LEU A 101 10.37 3.80 3.42
CA LEU A 101 9.40 4.88 3.55
C LEU A 101 8.34 4.49 4.58
N GLU A 102 8.14 5.36 5.57
CA GLU A 102 7.14 5.18 6.62
C GLU A 102 5.73 5.22 6.02
N ALA A 103 4.89 4.22 6.24
CA ALA A 103 3.55 4.24 5.67
C ALA A 103 2.57 3.44 6.54
N ASP A 104 1.39 4.02 6.72
CA ASP A 104 0.35 3.53 7.60
C ASP A 104 -0.82 2.99 6.79
N LEU A 105 -1.20 1.74 7.06
CA LEU A 105 -2.40 1.14 6.51
C LEU A 105 -3.57 1.53 7.41
N ARG A 106 -4.60 2.12 6.81
CA ARG A 106 -5.84 2.47 7.49
C ARG A 106 -6.98 1.67 6.92
N ILE A 107 -7.84 1.20 7.79
CA ILE A 107 -9.07 0.49 7.43
C ILE A 107 -10.20 1.20 8.14
N GLY A 108 -11.23 1.56 7.40
CA GLY A 108 -12.40 2.23 7.93
C GLY A 108 -13.67 1.67 7.35
N THR A 109 -14.77 2.00 7.98
CA THR A 109 -16.09 1.57 7.55
C THR A 109 -17.03 2.74 7.46
N ALA A 110 -17.92 2.68 6.49
CA ALA A 110 -19.00 3.62 6.31
C ALA A 110 -20.31 2.85 6.34
N LYS A 111 -21.36 3.50 6.86
CA LYS A 111 -22.73 3.01 6.70
C LYS A 111 -23.46 4.02 5.82
N THR A 112 -23.78 3.63 4.59
CA THR A 112 -24.51 4.47 3.63
C THR A 112 -25.80 3.77 3.26
N ASP A 113 -26.94 4.43 3.44
CA ASP A 113 -28.27 3.89 3.15
C ASP A 113 -28.53 2.49 3.74
N GLY A 114 -28.08 2.28 4.98
CA GLY A 114 -28.22 1.00 5.68
C GLY A 114 -27.23 -0.09 5.25
N ARG A 115 -26.41 0.13 4.22
CA ARG A 115 -25.37 -0.80 3.77
C ARG A 115 -24.05 -0.52 4.45
N PHE A 116 -23.38 -1.58 4.89
CA PHE A 116 -22.05 -1.52 5.47
C PHE A 116 -20.99 -1.63 4.37
N GLU A 117 -20.11 -0.63 4.30
CA GLU A 117 -18.99 -0.57 3.37
C GLU A 117 -17.68 -0.59 4.16
N ALA A 118 -16.76 -1.47 3.79
CA ALA A 118 -15.40 -1.47 4.31
C ALA A 118 -14.45 -0.89 3.25
N HIS A 119 -13.52 -0.05 3.70
CA HIS A 119 -12.56 0.61 2.85
C HIS A 119 -11.17 0.61 3.47
N ALA A 120 -10.15 0.60 2.61
CA ALA A 120 -8.75 0.61 3.03
C ALA A 120 -7.98 1.66 2.24
N TRP A 121 -7.16 2.43 2.94
CA TRP A 121 -6.32 3.46 2.37
C TRP A 121 -4.93 3.46 3.00
N VAL A 122 -3.98 4.11 2.32
CA VAL A 122 -2.59 4.22 2.77
C VAL A 122 -2.26 5.67 3.03
N GLU A 123 -1.67 5.94 4.19
CA GLU A 123 -1.17 7.26 4.57
C GLU A 123 0.35 7.26 4.67
N HIS A 124 0.99 8.35 4.24
CA HIS A 124 2.40 8.64 4.48
C HIS A 124 2.49 10.00 5.16
N ARG A 125 3.02 10.04 6.38
CA ARG A 125 3.17 11.29 7.17
C ARG A 125 1.86 12.10 7.28
N GLY A 126 0.73 11.40 7.43
CA GLY A 126 -0.60 12.02 7.55
C GLY A 126 -1.24 12.45 6.23
N GLN A 127 -0.62 12.18 5.08
CA GLN A 127 -1.22 12.41 3.76
C GLN A 127 -1.71 11.10 3.16
N VAL A 128 -2.95 11.07 2.66
CA VAL A 128 -3.51 9.92 1.95
C VAL A 128 -2.83 9.79 0.59
N LEU A 129 -2.17 8.65 0.36
CA LEU A 129 -1.50 8.35 -0.91
C LEU A 129 -2.39 7.53 -1.86
N LEU A 130 -3.18 6.60 -1.33
CA LEU A 130 -3.99 5.67 -2.10
C LEU A 130 -5.27 5.33 -1.35
N GLY A 131 -6.40 5.25 -2.07
CA GLY A 131 -7.71 4.94 -1.50
C GLY A 131 -8.46 6.16 -0.97
N GLY A 132 -8.23 7.36 -1.50
CA GLY A 132 -9.11 8.51 -1.24
C GLY A 132 -10.38 8.50 -2.12
N PRO A 133 -11.40 9.32 -1.81
CA PRO A 133 -11.61 10.13 -0.60
C PRO A 133 -11.97 9.28 0.64
N VAL A 134 -11.52 9.69 1.83
CA VAL A 134 -11.58 8.88 3.08
C VAL A 134 -12.55 9.43 4.13
N GLU A 135 -13.07 10.64 3.95
CA GLU A 135 -13.79 11.44 4.94
C GLU A 135 -15.11 10.80 5.40
N ARG A 136 -15.70 9.94 4.58
CA ARG A 136 -16.94 9.21 4.88
C ARG A 136 -16.74 7.94 5.70
N TYR A 137 -15.49 7.52 5.94
CA TYR A 137 -15.16 6.27 6.62
C TYR A 137 -14.69 6.53 8.04
N SER A 138 -15.32 5.88 9.01
CA SER A 138 -14.84 5.85 10.39
C SER A 138 -13.69 4.83 10.48
N PRO A 139 -12.46 5.24 10.84
CA PRO A 139 -11.35 4.31 10.97
C PRO A 139 -11.66 3.27 12.05
N LEU A 140 -11.63 1.98 11.69
CA LEU A 140 -12.03 0.89 12.57
C LEU A 140 -11.01 0.56 13.66
N LEU A 141 -9.77 0.99 13.46
CA LEU A 141 -8.68 1.03 14.43
C LEU A 141 -7.49 1.47 13.59
N PRO A 142 -6.66 2.37 14.08
CA PRO A 142 -5.41 2.60 13.43
C PRO A 142 -4.54 1.35 13.63
N LEU A 143 -3.99 0.77 12.56
CA LEU A 143 -2.94 -0.25 12.68
C LEU A 143 -1.66 0.49 13.09
N GLU A 144 -1.68 1.12 14.27
CA GLU A 144 -0.55 1.89 14.77
C GLU A 144 0.55 0.90 15.12
N ALA A 145 1.61 0.92 14.33
CA ALA A 145 2.91 1.00 14.97
C ALA A 145 2.86 2.28 15.81
N THR A 146 2.59 2.12 17.11
CA THR A 146 2.55 3.14 18.14
C THR A 146 3.47 4.30 17.78
N ARG A 147 2.88 5.44 17.38
CA ARG A 147 3.55 6.72 17.43
C ARG A 147 3.85 6.94 18.91
N ARG A 148 5.08 6.63 19.37
CA ARG A 148 5.56 7.25 20.60
C ARG A 148 5.59 8.75 20.31
N GLN A 149 4.55 9.43 20.77
CA GLN A 149 4.65 10.82 21.14
C GLN A 149 5.88 10.93 22.04
N SER A 150 6.99 11.37 21.46
CA SER A 150 8.09 11.95 22.22
C SER A 150 7.74 13.43 22.36
N GLN A 151 6.62 13.68 23.07
CA GLN A 151 6.47 14.88 23.88
C GLN A 151 7.08 14.52 25.22
N LEU A 152 8.13 15.26 25.58
CA LEU A 152 8.87 15.37 26.86
C LEU A 152 10.27 15.78 26.38
N ALA A 153 10.85 16.93 26.68
CA ALA A 153 10.48 18.11 27.44
C ALA A 153 11.46 19.21 26.97
#